data_AF-A0A392PZP6-F1
#
_entry.id   AF-A0A392PZP6-F1
#
_cell.length_a   1.000
_cell.length_b   1.000
_cell.length_c   1.000
_cell.angle_alpha   90.00
_cell.angle_beta   90.00
_cell.angle_gamma   90.00
#
_symmetry.space_group_name_H-M   'P 1'
#
loop_
_entity.id
_entity.type
_entity.pdbx_description
1 polymer ?
#
loop_
_entity_poly.entity_id
_entity_poly.type
_entity_poly.pdbx_seq_one_letter_code
_entity_poly.pdbx_strand_id
1 'polypeptide(L)'
;MLPEIQATIKQPVVKNMMKSLYFQFTVGVVPLYMITFAGYWAYGSSTDAYLLNNVNGPVWVKALANITAFLQSVIALHIFASPMYEYLDTKNAIKGSALNIKNLSYRIM
;
A
#
# COMPACT_ATOMS: atom_id res chain seq x y z
N MET A 1 3.74 -8.43 3.41
CA MET A 1 3.62 -9.77 4.04
C MET A 1 3.61 -9.72 5.59
N LEU A 2 3.17 -8.66 6.29
CA LEU A 2 3.49 -8.59 7.74
C LEU A 2 2.29 -8.62 8.70
N PRO A 3 1.21 -7.84 8.61
CA PRO A 3 0.12 -7.97 9.59
C PRO A 3 -0.74 -9.23 9.39
N GLU A 4 -1.19 -9.51 8.16
CA GLU A 4 -2.05 -10.68 7.89
C GLU A 4 -1.29 -11.99 8.06
N ILE A 5 -0.01 -12.04 7.69
CA ILE A 5 0.80 -13.25 7.83
C ILE A 5 1.18 -13.46 9.29
N GLN A 6 1.56 -12.42 10.04
CA GLN A 6 1.86 -12.56 11.46
C GLN A 6 0.61 -12.90 12.30
N ALA A 7 -0.57 -12.36 11.94
CA ALA A 7 -1.85 -12.77 12.53
C ALA A 7 -2.20 -14.23 12.21
N THR A 8 -1.67 -14.77 11.10
CA THR A 8 -1.87 -16.15 10.64
C THR A 8 -0.84 -17.14 11.21
N ILE A 9 0.28 -16.67 11.76
CA ILE A 9 1.32 -17.54 12.31
C ILE A 9 0.93 -18.12 13.68
N LYS A 10 0.25 -17.34 14.54
CA LYS A 10 -0.12 -17.79 15.90
C LYS A 10 -1.56 -18.30 15.95
N GLN A 11 -1.76 -19.58 16.25
CA GLN A 11 -3.09 -20.13 16.52
C GLN A 11 -3.74 -19.44 17.74
N PRO A 12 -5.05 -19.13 17.72
CA PRO A 12 -6.03 -19.34 16.65
C PRO A 12 -5.96 -18.26 15.55
N VAL A 13 -5.51 -18.69 14.37
CA VAL A 13 -5.19 -17.88 13.20
C VAL A 13 -6.39 -17.03 12.73
N VAL A 14 -7.52 -17.68 12.49
CA VAL A 14 -8.73 -17.02 11.96
C VAL A 14 -9.24 -15.94 12.93
N LYS A 15 -9.24 -16.24 14.24
CA LYS A 15 -9.72 -15.28 15.26
C LYS A 15 -8.83 -14.05 15.33
N ASN A 16 -7.51 -14.22 15.23
CA ASN A 16 -6.56 -13.11 15.25
C ASN A 16 -6.66 -12.26 13.97
N MET A 17 -6.79 -12.91 12.81
CA MET A 17 -7.00 -12.23 11.53
C MET A 17 -8.29 -11.40 11.55
N MET A 18 -9.41 -11.97 12.01
CA MET A 18 -10.69 -11.25 12.08
C MET A 18 -10.63 -10.05 13.02
N LYS A 19 -9.94 -10.16 14.17
CA LYS A 19 -9.72 -9.01 15.06
C LYS A 19 -8.93 -7.89 14.39
N SER A 20 -7.86 -8.24 13.67
CA SER A 20 -7.07 -7.26 12.92
C SER A 20 -7.91 -6.58 11.84
N LEU A 21 -8.74 -7.36 11.14
CA LEU A 21 -9.65 -6.85 10.10
C LEU A 21 -10.65 -5.84 10.68
N TYR A 22 -11.32 -6.20 11.78
CA TYR A 22 -12.25 -5.29 12.45
C TYR A 22 -11.55 -4.03 12.94
N PHE A 23 -10.35 -4.15 13.51
CA PHE A 23 -9.57 -3.01 13.96
C PHE A 23 -9.23 -2.07 12.80
N GLN A 24 -8.78 -2.61 11.67
CA GLN A 24 -8.45 -1.83 10.48
C GLN A 24 -9.67 -1.09 9.91
N PHE A 25 -10.83 -1.74 9.82
CA PHE A 25 -12.05 -1.12 9.29
C PHE A 25 -12.77 -0.19 10.27
N THR A 26 -12.44 -0.24 11.56
CA THR A 26 -13.01 0.68 12.56
C THR A 26 -12.07 1.84 12.84
N VAL A 27 -10.90 1.55 13.40
CA VAL A 27 -9.91 2.55 13.82
C VAL A 27 -9.12 3.07 12.61
N GLY A 28 -8.80 2.21 11.65
CA GLY A 28 -7.99 2.59 10.49
C GLY A 28 -8.67 3.60 9.55
N VAL A 29 -10.00 3.76 9.62
CA VAL A 29 -10.74 4.77 8.83
C VAL A 29 -10.68 6.15 9.48
N VAL A 30 -10.39 6.24 10.79
CA VAL A 30 -10.36 7.52 11.52
C VAL A 30 -9.35 8.51 10.93
N PRO A 31 -8.08 8.14 10.62
CA PRO A 31 -7.15 9.05 9.97
C PRO A 31 -7.63 9.54 8.60
N LEU A 32 -8.29 8.68 7.82
CA LEU A 32 -8.83 9.04 6.52
C LEU A 32 -9.88 10.14 6.68
N TYR A 33 -10.86 9.95 7.57
CA TYR A 33 -11.88 10.97 7.83
C TYR A 33 -11.30 12.24 8.43
N MET A 34 -10.32 12.15 9.34
CA MET A 34 -9.68 13.34 9.89
C MET A 34 -9.03 14.20 8.79
N ILE A 35 -8.29 13.58 7.87
CA ILE A 35 -7.66 14.30 6.76
C ILE A 35 -8.71 14.87 5.80
N THR A 36 -9.76 14.10 5.47
CA THR A 36 -10.83 14.58 4.58
C THR A 36 -11.57 15.78 5.16
N PHE A 37 -11.98 15.72 6.43
CA PHE A 37 -12.69 16.82 7.07
C PHE A 37 -11.80 18.04 7.27
N ALA A 38 -10.55 17.86 7.70
CA ALA A 38 -9.61 18.97 7.85
C ALA A 38 -9.27 19.61 6.50
N GLY A 39 -9.08 18.81 5.45
CA GLY A 39 -8.83 19.29 4.09
C GLY A 39 -10.00 20.08 3.53
N TYR A 40 -11.23 19.56 3.67
CA TYR A 40 -12.44 20.28 3.25
C TYR A 40 -12.64 21.57 4.03
N TRP A 41 -12.38 21.58 5.34
CA TRP A 41 -12.45 22.79 6.16
C TRP A 41 -11.44 23.86 5.72
N ALA A 42 -10.22 23.45 5.36
CA ALA A 42 -9.15 24.37 4.99
C ALA A 42 -9.23 24.89 3.54
N TYR A 43 -9.64 24.05 2.59
CA TYR A 43 -9.55 24.33 1.14
C TYR A 43 -10.91 24.30 0.41
N GLY A 44 -11.98 23.84 1.07
CA GLY A 44 -13.31 23.76 0.49
C GLY A 44 -13.40 22.85 -0.74
N SER A 45 -14.30 23.20 -1.65
CA SER A 45 -14.55 22.44 -2.90
C SER A 45 -13.48 22.64 -3.98
N SER A 46 -12.52 23.56 -3.79
CA SER A 46 -11.48 23.88 -4.76
C SER A 46 -10.19 23.06 -4.57
N THR A 47 -10.29 21.91 -3.93
CA THR A 47 -9.13 21.06 -3.61
C THR A 47 -8.79 20.12 -4.76
N ASP A 48 -7.55 20.16 -5.27
CA ASP A 48 -7.05 19.18 -6.23
C ASP A 48 -7.03 17.75 -5.66
N ALA A 49 -7.13 16.75 -6.53
CA ALA A 49 -7.01 15.33 -6.16
C ALA A 49 -5.70 15.00 -5.45
N TYR A 50 -4.61 15.68 -5.82
CA TYR A 50 -3.34 15.56 -5.11
C TYR A 50 -3.23 16.65 -4.03
N LEU A 51 -3.50 16.27 -2.78
CA LEU A 51 -3.66 17.21 -1.67
C LEU A 51 -2.45 18.14 -1.49
N LEU A 52 -1.22 17.64 -1.68
CA LEU A 52 0.01 18.43 -1.48
C LEU A 52 0.14 19.63 -2.43
N ASN A 53 -0.60 19.67 -3.54
CA ASN A 53 -0.63 20.83 -4.43
C ASN A 53 -1.35 22.03 -3.81
N ASN A 54 -2.36 21.78 -2.98
CA ASN A 54 -3.16 22.82 -2.34
C ASN A 54 -2.51 23.36 -1.06
N VAL A 55 -1.52 22.65 -0.49
CA VAL A 55 -0.93 23.02 0.81
C VAL A 55 0.05 24.19 0.68
N ASN A 56 -0.25 25.25 1.42
CA ASN A 56 0.62 26.41 1.62
C ASN A 56 1.45 26.21 2.90
N GLY A 57 2.78 26.23 2.77
CA GLY A 57 3.67 25.97 3.91
C GLY A 57 5.14 25.87 3.49
N PRO A 58 6.04 25.57 4.43
CA PRO A 58 7.47 25.49 4.15
C PRO A 58 7.77 24.46 3.07
N VAL A 59 8.61 24.84 2.10
CA VAL A 59 8.96 24.00 0.94
C VAL A 59 9.55 22.66 1.36
N TRP A 60 10.34 22.63 2.42
CA TRP A 60 10.96 21.41 2.93
C TRP A 60 9.93 20.38 3.42
N VAL A 61 8.80 20.81 3.99
CA VAL A 61 7.73 19.90 4.45
C VAL A 61 7.06 19.24 3.25
N LYS A 62 6.77 20.02 2.20
CA LYS A 62 6.22 19.50 0.95
C LYS A 62 7.18 18.53 0.27
N ALA A 63 8.47 18.88 0.22
CA ALA A 63 9.49 18.01 -0.35
C ALA A 63 9.58 16.67 0.42
N LEU A 64 9.62 16.73 1.75
CA LEU A 64 9.63 15.55 2.61
C LEU A 64 8.39 14.67 2.38
N ALA A 65 7.19 15.27 2.37
CA ALA A 65 5.95 14.54 2.15
C ALA A 65 5.92 13.82 0.78
N ASN A 66 6.39 14.48 -0.28
CA ASN A 66 6.51 13.86 -1.60
C ASN A 66 7.53 12.71 -1.62
N ILE A 67 8.71 12.89 -1.00
CA ILE A 67 9.73 11.84 -0.91
C ILE A 67 9.21 10.63 -0.12
N THR A 68 8.54 10.86 1.01
CA THR A 68 7.95 9.78 1.80
C THR A 68 6.86 9.05 1.03
N ALA A 69 5.98 9.77 0.32
CA ALA A 69 4.94 9.15 -0.53
C ALA A 69 5.56 8.29 -1.64
N PHE A 70 6.63 8.79 -2.28
CA PHE A 70 7.36 8.03 -3.29
C PHE A 70 7.98 6.75 -2.70
N LEU A 71 8.71 6.85 -1.59
CA LEU A 71 9.34 5.70 -0.94
C LEU A 71 8.30 4.67 -0.46
N GLN A 72 7.19 5.13 0.11
CA GLN A 72 6.08 4.27 0.51
C GLN A 72 5.47 3.54 -0.69
N SER A 73 5.34 4.22 -1.84
CA SER A 73 4.82 3.61 -3.07
C SER A 73 5.73 2.51 -3.61
N VAL A 74 7.06 2.69 -3.57
CA VAL A 74 8.04 1.67 -3.98
C VAL A 74 7.90 0.41 -3.11
N ILE A 75 7.79 0.57 -1.79
CA ILE A 75 7.62 -0.54 -0.86
C ILE A 75 6.28 -1.24 -1.10
N ALA A 76 5.20 -0.49 -1.30
CA ALA A 76 3.88 -1.04 -1.58
C ALA A 76 3.88 -1.86 -2.87
N LEU A 77 4.40 -1.30 -3.97
CA LEU A 77 4.53 -2.01 -5.25
C LEU A 77 5.31 -3.31 -5.10
N HIS A 78 6.44 -3.29 -4.39
CA HIS A 78 7.24 -4.49 -4.16
C HIS A 78 6.46 -5.57 -3.41
N ILE A 79 5.72 -5.20 -2.37
CA ILE A 79 4.91 -6.14 -1.58
C ILE A 79 3.76 -6.72 -2.40
N PHE A 80 3.07 -5.91 -3.20
CA PHE A 80 1.95 -6.36 -4.04
C PHE A 80 2.40 -7.16 -5.26
N ALA A 81 3.61 -6.93 -5.76
CA ALA A 81 4.18 -7.69 -6.87
C ALA A 81 4.45 -9.16 -6.50
N SER A 82 4.79 -9.45 -5.24
CA SER A 82 5.09 -10.82 -4.78
C SER A 82 3.98 -11.84 -5.07
N PRO A 83 2.73 -11.67 -4.59
CA PRO A 83 1.65 -12.62 -4.88
C PRO A 83 1.27 -12.64 -6.37
N MET A 84 1.41 -11.51 -7.07
CA MET A 84 1.14 -11.45 -8.52
C MET A 84 2.15 -12.29 -9.31
N TYR A 85 3.43 -12.22 -8.96
CA TYR A 85 4.46 -13.07 -9.58
C TYR A 85 4.26 -14.55 -9.26
N GLU A 86 3.89 -14.88 -8.03
CA GLU A 86 3.60 -16.26 -7.63
C GLU A 86 2.43 -16.85 -8.43
N TYR A 87 1.37 -16.07 -8.64
CA TYR A 87 0.25 -16.45 -9.48
C TYR A 87 0.66 -16.67 -10.95
N LEU A 88 1.44 -15.75 -11.54
CA LEU A 88 1.90 -15.84 -12.93
C LEU A 88 2.83 -17.04 -13.15
N ASP A 89 3.75 -17.30 -12.22
CA ASP A 89 4.66 -18.45 -12.30
C ASP A 89 3.89 -19.77 -12.25
N THR A 90 2.87 -19.85 -11.38
CA THR A 90 2.00 -21.04 -11.25
C THR A 90 1.19 -21.28 -12.51
N LYS A 91 0.58 -20.24 -13.06
CA LYS A 91 -0.23 -20.32 -14.30
C LYS A 91 0.61 -20.76 -15.50
N ASN A 92 1.82 -20.23 -15.62
CA ASN A 92 2.70 -20.48 -16.76
C ASN A 92 3.64 -21.69 -16.56
N ALA A 93 3.46 -22.44 -15.46
CA ALA A 93 4.29 -23.59 -15.07
C ALA A 93 5.81 -23.32 -15.14
N ILE A 94 6.22 -22.08 -14.81
CA ILE A 94 7.61 -21.65 -14.92
C ILE A 94 8.42 -22.35 -13.83
N LYS A 95 9.43 -23.13 -14.23
CA LYS A 95 10.37 -23.80 -13.33
C LYS A 95 11.79 -23.33 -13.63
N GLY A 96 12.57 -23.02 -12.58
CA GLY A 96 13.97 -22.58 -12.69
C GLY A 96 14.23 -21.22 -12.05
N SER A 97 15.35 -20.57 -12.41
CA SER A 97 15.76 -19.29 -11.81
C SER A 97 14.75 -18.18 -12.10
N ALA A 98 14.34 -17.46 -11.04
CA ALA A 98 13.45 -16.31 -11.11
C ALA A 98 14.04 -15.13 -11.92
N LEU A 99 15.37 -15.08 -12.05
CA LEU A 99 16.09 -14.03 -12.77
C LEU A 99 16.41 -14.38 -14.23
N ASN A 100 15.94 -15.54 -14.73
CA ASN A 100 16.12 -15.87 -16.13
C ASN A 100 15.31 -14.87 -16.99
N ILE A 101 15.95 -14.22 -17.97
CA ILE A 101 15.35 -13.17 -18.81
C ILE A 101 14.03 -13.65 -19.45
N LYS A 102 13.97 -14.92 -19.87
CA LYS A 102 12.75 -15.53 -20.43
C LYS A 102 11.61 -15.64 -19.40
N ASN A 103 11.93 -15.88 -18.13
CA ASN A 103 10.94 -15.95 -17.05
C ASN A 103 10.51 -14.54 -16.62
N LEU A 104 11.46 -13.59 -16.64
CA LEU A 104 11.21 -12.19 -16.32
C LEU A 104 10.25 -11.54 -17.33
N SER A 105 10.36 -11.87 -18.62
CA SER A 105 9.46 -11.31 -19.65
C SER A 105 7.99 -11.66 -19.40
N TYR A 106 7.68 -12.85 -18.86
CA TYR A 106 6.31 -13.26 -18.51
C TYR A 106 5.75 -12.54 -17.27
N ARG A 107 6.58 -11.81 -16.52
CA ARG A 107 6.19 -11.05 -15.32
C ARG A 107 6.05 -9.54 -15.58
N ILE A 108 6.52 -9.09 -16.75
CA ILE A 108 6.51 -7.68 -17.17
C ILE A 108 5.44 -7.43 -18.26
N MET A 109 5.17 -8.44 -19.12
CA MET A 109 4.06 -8.44 -20.08
C MET A 109 2.75 -8.94 -19.44
#